data_AF-A0A839LDQ0-F1
#
_entry.id   AF-A0A839LDQ0-F1
#
_cell.length_a   1.000
_cell.length_b   1.000
_cell.length_c   1.000
_cell.angle_alpha   90.00
_cell.angle_beta   90.00
_cell.angle_gamma   90.00
#
_symmetry.space_group_name_H-M   'P 1'
#
loop_
_entity.id
_entity.type
_entity.pdbx_description
1 polymer ?
#
loop_
_entity_poly.entity_id
_entity_poly.type
_entity_poly.pdbx_seq_one_letter_code
_entity_poly.pdbx_strand_id
1 'polypeptide(L)' 'MAQGKSSWDIGQLMAVSEHTVNFHLKNAMRKFDTASRVTAAVRAASLGLIHLP' A
#
# COMPACT_ATOMS: atom_id res chain seq x y z
N MET A 1 -1.12 5.13 -1.77
CA MET A 1 -1.63 5.92 -0.62
C MET A 1 -1.33 7.41 -0.77
N ALA A 2 -0.14 7.81 -1.25
CA ALA A 2 0.28 9.22 -1.34
C ALA A 2 -0.64 10.16 -2.17
N GLN A 3 -1.51 9.63 -3.03
CA GLN A 3 -2.49 10.45 -3.77
C GLN A 3 -3.95 10.32 -3.27
N GLY A 4 -4.20 9.73 -2.09
CA GLY A 4 -5.58 9.56 -1.59
C GLY A 4 -6.44 8.51 -2.30
N LYS A 5 -5.87 7.75 -3.25
CA LYS A 5 -6.55 6.65 -3.93
C LYS A 5 -6.99 5.56 -2.94
N SER A 6 -8.27 5.20 -2.98
CA SER A 6 -8.89 4.15 -2.16
C SER A 6 -8.34 2.77 -2.55
N SER A 7 -8.54 1.75 -1.69
CA SER A 7 -8.20 0.35 -2.05
C SER A 7 -8.88 -0.10 -3.34
N TRP A 8 -10.08 0.43 -3.60
CA TRP A 8 -10.85 0.16 -4.80
C TRP A 8 -10.21 0.77 -6.06
N ASP A 9 -9.74 2.02 -6.00
CA ASP A 9 -9.02 2.66 -7.12
C ASP A 9 -7.73 1.91 -7.47
N ILE A 10 -7.02 1.40 -6.45
CA ILE A 10 -5.82 0.58 -6.63
C ILE A 10 -6.18 -0.75 -7.28
N GLY A 11 -7.28 -1.37 -6.86
CA GLY A 11 -7.77 -2.62 -7.45
C GLY A 11 -8.14 -2.45 -8.91
N GLN A 12 -8.84 -1.34 -9.23
CA GLN A 12 -9.22 -1.02 -10.59
C GLN A 12 -8.01 -0.74 -11.50
N LEU A 13 -6.98 -0.04 -10.99
CA LEU A 13 -5.74 0.20 -11.71
C LEU A 13 -4.94 -1.08 -11.97
N MET A 14 -4.89 -1.99 -10.98
CA MET A 14 -4.12 -3.23 -11.07
C MET A 14 -4.93 -4.41 -11.61
N ALA A 15 -6.18 -4.19 -12.03
CA ALA A 15 -7.13 -5.22 -12.47
C ALA A 15 -7.30 -6.38 -11.46
N VAL A 16 -7.26 -6.07 -10.16
CA VAL A 16 -7.45 -7.03 -9.06
C VAL A 16 -8.57 -6.60 -8.13
N SER A 17 -9.15 -7.56 -7.39
CA SER A 17 -10.19 -7.25 -6.41
C SER A 17 -9.64 -6.39 -5.26
N GLU A 18 -10.50 -5.60 -4.63
CA GLU A 18 -10.16 -4.86 -3.42
C GLU A 18 -9.64 -5.78 -2.30
N HIS A 19 -10.20 -7.00 -2.20
CA HIS A 19 -9.74 -8.02 -1.27
C HIS A 19 -8.28 -8.40 -1.51
N THR A 20 -7.90 -8.60 -2.77
CA THR A 20 -6.51 -8.88 -3.19
C THR A 20 -5.58 -7.71 -2.84
N VAL A 21 -6.01 -6.47 -3.07
CA VAL A 21 -5.25 -5.27 -2.67
C VAL A 21 -5.04 -5.24 -1.15
N ASN A 22 -6.10 -5.46 -0.38
CA ASN A 22 -6.05 -5.47 1.08
C ASN A 22 -5.16 -6.61 1.62
N PHE A 23 -5.14 -7.78 0.96
CA PHE A 23 -4.23 -8.88 1.28
C PHE A 23 -2.76 -8.47 1.09
N HIS A 24 -2.42 -7.88 -0.05
CA HIS A 24 -1.04 -7.42 -0.31
C HIS A 24 -0.62 -6.30 0.66
N LEU A 25 -1.53 -5.37 0.97
CA LEU A 25 -1.26 -4.31 1.95
C LEU A 25 -1.04 -4.86 3.36
N LYS A 26 -1.83 -5.84 3.81
CA LYS A 26 -1.61 -6.52 5.09
C LYS A 26 -0.25 -7.20 5.15
N ASN A 27 0.15 -7.87 4.06
CA ASN A 27 1.47 -8.48 3.97
C ASN A 27 2.60 -7.44 3.98
N ALA A 28 2.44 -6.33 3.26
CA ALA A 28 3.42 -5.23 3.28
C ALA A 28 3.52 -4.61 4.69
N MET A 29 2.38 -4.31 5.32
CA MET A 29 2.32 -3.79 6.70
C MET A 29 3.01 -4.72 7.69
N ARG A 30 2.81 -6.04 7.57
CA ARG A 30 3.49 -7.04 8.40
C ARG A 30 5.00 -7.09 8.14
N LYS A 31 5.43 -7.03 6.88
CA LYS A 31 6.87 -7.01 6.51
C LYS A 31 7.57 -5.74 6.99
N PHE A 32 6.86 -4.62 7.03
CA PHE A 32 7.37 -3.35 7.53
C PHE A 32 7.11 -3.13 9.02
N ASP A 33 6.50 -4.08 9.73
CA ASP A 33 6.11 -3.97 11.14
C ASP A 33 5.36 -2.66 11.44
N THR A 34 4.26 -2.44 10.72
CA THR A 34 3.42 -1.24 10.85
C THR A 34 1.94 -1.61 10.98
N ALA A 35 1.19 -0.82 11.75
CA ALA A 35 -0.25 -1.00 11.93
C ALA A 35 -1.11 -0.19 10.93
N SER A 36 -0.50 0.69 10.14
CA SER A 36 -1.21 1.56 9.18
C SER A 36 -0.57 1.51 7.81
N ARG A 37 -1.43 1.45 6.79
CA ARG A 37 -1.05 1.46 5.37
C ARG A 37 -0.30 2.73 4.97
N VAL A 38 -0.56 3.86 5.65
CA VAL A 38 0.17 5.12 5.44
C VAL A 38 1.58 4.99 5.97
N THR A 39 1.74 4.51 7.21
CA THR A 39 3.05 4.29 7.83
C THR A 39 3.88 3.26 7.05
N ALA A 40 3.25 2.21 6.52
CA ALA A 40 3.90 1.25 5.62
C ALA A 40 4.42 1.91 4.34
N ALA A 41 3.62 2.79 3.72
CA ALA A 41 4.04 3.52 2.52
C ALA A 41 5.19 4.50 2.81
N VAL A 42 5.14 5.20 3.95
CA VAL A 42 6.24 6.09 4.39
C VAL A 42 7.50 5.28 4.64
N ARG A 43 7.44 4.16 5.39
CA ARG A 43 8.60 3.28 5.59
C ARG A 43 9.17 2.76 4.27
N ALA A 44 8.31 2.29 3.36
CA ALA A 44 8.75 1.81 2.05
C ALA A 44 9.46 2.90 1.24
N ALA A 45 9.01 4.16 1.35
CA ALA A 45 9.65 5.29 0.70
C ALA A 45 10.98 5.69 1.35
N SER A 46 11.04 5.71 2.69
CA SER A 46 12.29 5.95 3.43
C SER A 46 13.36 4.89 3.14
N LEU A 47 12.93 3.66 2.82
CA LEU A 47 13.81 2.57 2.37
C LEU A 47 14.14 2.63 0.87
N GLY A 48 13.60 3.60 0.12
CA GLY A 48 13.83 3.74 -1.32
C GLY A 48 13.13 2.66 -2.18
N LEU A 49 12.19 1.90 -1.62
CA LEU A 49 11.50 0.81 -2.33
C LEU A 49 10.37 1.32 -3.24
N ILE A 50 9.81 2.47 -2.91
CA ILE A 50 8.78 3.15 -3.72
C ILE A 50 9.06 4.65 -3.74
N HIS A 51 8.68 5.31 -4.83
CA HIS A 51 8.67 6.76 -4.89
C HIS A 51 7.29 7.26 -4.45
N LEU A 52 7.24 8.05 -3.38
CA LEU A 52 6.04 8.80 -3.05
C LEU A 52 6.10 10.10 -3.86
N PRO A 53 5.08 10.42 -4.67
CA PRO A 53 4.93 11.74 -5.26
C PRO A 53 4.73 12.81 -4.19
#